data_AF-A0A845YKA3-F1
#
_entry.id   AF-A0A845YKA3-F1
#
_cell.length_a   1.000
_cell.length_b   1.000
_cell.length_c   1.000
_cell.angle_alpha   90.00
_cell.angle_beta   90.00
_cell.angle_gamma   90.00
#
_symmetry.space_group_name_H-M   'P 1'
#
loop_
_entity.id
_entity.type
_entity.pdbx_description
1 polymer ?
#
loop_
_entity_poly.entity_id
_entity_poly.type
_entity_poly.pdbx_seq_one_letter_code
_entity_poly.pdbx_strand_id
1 'polypeptide(L)'
;FPGTFDNYVASVVNHWQINKDKNLDKLIQALQKMGLASTIESEQINDIQVELKVGRLPFTSNSKTTKKDMVSMVDVGFGVSQVLPVLVALLAANPGQLVYIEQPELHLHPRAQVALAEVFAEAANRGVRVVVETHSELFLLGVQSLVAEEQLSSDKVQLHWFTRQEDGATKISSAELDETGAFADWPEDFSEVALSTQNRYLTAAETKLWKD
;
A
#
# COMPACT_ATOMS: atom_id res chain seq x y z
N PHE A 1 2.51 -19.39 16.19
CA PHE A 1 3.86 -19.07 15.69
C PHE A 1 3.94 -17.55 15.54
N PRO A 2 4.39 -16.79 16.56
CA PRO A 2 4.69 -15.38 16.35
C PRO A 2 5.85 -15.27 15.37
N GLY A 3 5.69 -14.42 14.36
CA GLY A 3 6.38 -14.51 13.07
C GLY A 3 7.87 -14.19 13.15
N THR A 4 8.66 -14.98 12.44
CA THR A 4 10.08 -14.71 12.17
C THR A 4 10.30 -13.41 11.39
N PHE A 5 9.26 -12.90 10.73
CA PHE A 5 9.33 -11.68 9.91
C PHE A 5 9.24 -10.38 10.73
N ASP A 6 8.51 -10.36 11.85
CA ASP A 6 8.42 -9.17 12.71
C ASP A 6 9.78 -8.82 13.32
N ASN A 7 10.53 -9.84 13.74
CA ASN A 7 11.91 -9.69 14.22
C ASN A 7 12.84 -9.17 13.12
N TYR A 8 12.62 -9.58 11.86
CA TYR A 8 13.39 -9.11 10.72
C TYR A 8 13.09 -7.63 10.43
N VAL A 9 11.82 -7.24 10.37
CA VAL A 9 11.37 -5.85 10.19
C VAL A 9 11.93 -4.95 11.29
N ALA A 10 11.80 -5.37 12.56
CA ALA A 10 12.33 -4.64 13.70
C ALA A 10 13.86 -4.48 13.63
N SER A 11 14.57 -5.53 13.23
CA SER A 11 16.02 -5.49 13.07
C SER A 11 16.47 -4.56 11.93
N VAL A 12 15.75 -4.57 10.79
CA VAL A 12 16.04 -3.68 9.65
C VAL A 12 15.79 -2.23 10.02
N VAL A 13 14.67 -1.93 10.66
CA VAL A 13 14.36 -0.57 11.15
C VAL A 13 15.40 -0.11 12.17
N ASN A 14 15.81 -0.97 13.10
CA ASN A 14 16.86 -0.65 14.07
C ASN A 14 18.21 -0.39 13.39
N HIS A 15 18.57 -1.19 12.39
CA HIS A 15 19.77 -0.97 11.60
C HIS A 15 19.73 0.41 10.90
N TRP A 16 18.60 0.78 10.30
CA TRP A 16 18.41 2.10 9.70
C TRP A 16 18.48 3.22 10.74
N GLN A 17 17.91 3.03 11.93
CA GLN A 17 17.96 4.01 13.02
C GLN A 17 19.38 4.24 13.55
N ILE A 18 20.15 3.17 13.78
CA ILE A 18 21.54 3.24 14.25
C ILE A 18 22.44 3.92 13.22
N ASN A 19 22.27 3.57 11.94
CA ASN A 19 23.11 4.08 10.86
C ASN A 19 22.63 5.41 10.27
N LYS A 20 21.50 5.95 10.75
CA LYS A 20 20.83 7.15 10.21
C LYS A 20 20.59 7.04 8.69
N ASP A 21 20.11 5.86 8.28
CA ASP A 21 19.75 5.59 6.89
C ASP A 21 18.51 6.41 6.49
N LYS A 22 18.53 6.99 5.28
CA LYS A 22 17.41 7.74 4.70
C LYS A 22 16.16 6.88 4.52
N ASN A 23 16.30 5.56 4.50
CA ASN A 23 15.17 4.64 4.43
C ASN A 23 14.25 4.76 5.65
N LEU A 24 14.77 5.12 6.83
CA LEU A 24 13.92 5.40 7.99
C LEU A 24 13.03 6.63 7.77
N ASP A 25 13.58 7.69 7.21
CA ASP A 25 12.81 8.91 6.92
C ASP A 25 11.72 8.64 5.87
N LYS A 26 12.04 7.87 4.82
CA LYS A 26 11.07 7.44 3.81
C LYS A 26 9.96 6.58 4.40
N LEU A 27 10.31 5.67 5.31
CA LEU A 27 9.35 4.83 6.01
C LEU A 27 8.37 5.68 6.84
N ILE A 28 8.89 6.65 7.60
CA ILE A 28 8.07 7.57 8.40
C ILE A 28 7.13 8.39 7.48
N GLN A 29 7.65 8.90 6.37
CA GLN A 29 6.85 9.66 5.40
C GLN A 29 5.72 8.82 4.80
N ALA A 30 6.00 7.56 4.42
CA ALA A 30 4.99 6.64 3.92
C ALA A 30 3.88 6.38 4.97
N LEU A 31 4.27 6.09 6.22
CA LEU A 31 3.31 5.88 7.32
C LEU A 31 2.45 7.12 7.62
N GLN A 32 3.04 8.31 7.55
CA GLN A 32 2.33 9.59 7.72
C GLN A 32 1.35 9.85 6.59
N LYS A 33 1.75 9.61 5.33
CA LYS A 33 0.91 9.82 4.16
C LYS A 33 -0.28 8.87 4.14
N MET A 34 -0.07 7.62 4.54
CA MET A 34 -1.13 6.63 4.75
C MET A 34 -2.02 6.98 5.95
N GLY A 35 -1.58 7.90 6.82
CA GLY A 35 -2.28 8.29 8.04
C GLY A 35 -2.34 7.18 9.08
N LEU A 36 -1.30 6.35 9.11
CA LEU A 36 -1.20 5.18 9.97
C LEU A 36 -0.41 5.49 11.25
N ALA A 37 0.69 6.23 11.13
CA ALA A 37 1.51 6.62 12.27
C ALA A 37 2.27 7.92 11.97
N SER A 38 2.53 8.71 13.02
CA SER A 38 3.34 9.94 12.90
C SER A 38 4.84 9.69 12.97
N THR A 39 5.27 8.64 13.68
CA THR A 39 6.68 8.28 13.83
C THR A 39 6.81 6.79 14.15
N ILE A 40 7.99 6.23 13.93
CA ILE A 40 8.39 4.88 14.31
C ILE A 40 9.78 4.93 14.93
N GLU A 41 9.94 4.26 16.08
CA GLU A 41 11.25 4.08 16.75
C GLU A 41 11.44 2.61 17.07
N SER A 42 12.67 2.12 16.96
CA SER A 42 13.06 0.82 17.47
C SER A 42 13.76 0.94 18.82
N GLU A 43 13.38 0.09 19.77
CA GLU A 43 14.00 -0.05 21.08
C GLU A 43 14.57 -1.46 21.25
N GLN A 44 15.85 -1.55 21.54
CA GLN A 44 16.49 -2.83 21.81
C GLN A 44 16.18 -3.26 23.25
N ILE A 45 15.43 -4.35 23.41
CA ILE A 45 15.07 -4.91 24.73
C ILE A 45 16.24 -5.71 25.29
N ASN A 46 16.93 -6.48 24.44
CA ASN A 46 18.11 -7.28 24.79
C ASN A 46 18.93 -7.63 23.53
N ASP A 47 19.96 -8.47 23.67
CA ASP A 47 20.87 -8.86 22.58
C ASP A 47 20.18 -9.52 21.38
N ILE A 48 18.95 -10.03 21.54
CA ILE A 48 18.23 -10.78 20.51
C ILE A 48 16.84 -10.23 20.18
N GLN A 49 16.33 -9.23 20.92
CA GLN A 49 14.99 -8.69 20.75
C GLN A 49 15.01 -7.18 20.55
N VAL A 50 14.32 -6.77 19.49
CA VAL A 50 14.03 -5.38 19.17
C VAL A 50 12.52 -5.22 19.13
N GLU A 51 12.01 -4.23 19.86
CA GLU A 51 10.61 -3.83 19.80
C GLU A 51 10.46 -2.58 18.95
N LEU A 52 9.38 -2.53 18.16
CA LEU A 52 8.99 -1.33 17.43
C LEU A 52 7.90 -0.59 18.19
N LYS A 53 8.10 0.72 18.34
CA LYS A 53 7.15 1.63 18.93
C LYS A 53 6.72 2.65 17.89
N VAL A 54 5.43 2.96 17.86
CA VAL A 54 4.86 3.91 16.90
C VAL A 54 4.09 5.00 17.62
N GLY A 55 4.07 6.20 17.03
CA GLY A 55 3.28 7.30 17.54
C GLY A 55 1.78 6.99 17.46
N ARG A 56 1.07 7.08 18.59
CA ARG A 56 -0.36 6.71 18.69
C ARG A 56 -1.30 7.50 17.77
N LEU A 57 -0.95 8.74 17.46
CA LEU A 57 -1.74 9.61 16.59
C LEU A 57 -1.00 9.83 15.27
N PRO A 58 -1.70 9.76 14.12
CA PRO A 58 -1.09 9.98 12.81
C PRO A 58 -0.69 11.44 12.57
N PHE A 59 -1.32 12.38 13.27
CA PHE A 59 -0.98 13.81 13.24
C PHE A 59 -0.92 14.37 14.66
N THR A 60 0.23 14.92 15.06
CA THR A 60 0.37 15.69 16.30
C THR A 60 0.34 17.17 15.95
N SER A 61 -0.75 17.86 16.32
CA SER A 61 -0.95 19.30 16.07
C SER A 61 0.08 20.21 16.77
N ASN A 62 0.86 19.67 17.72
CA ASN A 62 1.94 20.38 18.40
C ASN A 62 3.27 19.65 18.20
N SER A 63 4.29 20.43 17.81
CA SER A 63 5.64 20.11 17.32
C SER A 63 6.53 19.10 18.10
N LYS A 64 6.03 18.34 19.06
CA LYS A 64 6.82 17.30 19.76
C LYS A 64 5.95 16.10 20.10
N THR A 65 6.11 15.02 19.33
CA THR A 65 5.74 13.68 19.80
C THR A 65 6.65 13.38 20.99
N THR A 66 6.11 13.47 22.19
CA THR A 66 6.84 13.07 23.40
C THR A 66 7.02 11.55 23.35
N LYS A 67 8.17 11.01 23.82
CA LYS A 67 8.38 9.56 24.00
C LYS A 67 7.24 8.85 24.75
N LYS A 68 6.43 9.62 25.49
CA LYS A 68 5.25 9.18 26.24
C LYS A 68 4.01 8.89 25.38
N ASP A 69 3.98 9.31 24.13
CA ASP A 69 2.87 9.09 23.18
C ASP A 69 3.14 7.94 22.20
N MET A 70 4.22 7.18 22.43
CA MET A 70 4.57 5.99 21.66
C MET A 70 3.98 4.75 22.29
N VAL A 71 3.39 3.89 21.47
CA VAL A 71 2.79 2.62 21.87
C VAL A 71 3.49 1.48 21.13
N SER A 72 3.44 0.26 21.70
CA SER A 72 3.98 -0.91 21.01
C SER A 72 3.27 -1.10 19.67
N MET A 73 4.02 -1.58 18.67
CA MET A 73 3.45 -1.97 17.39
C MET A 73 2.32 -3.00 17.53
N VAL A 74 2.42 -3.84 18.54
CA VAL A 74 1.43 -4.88 18.83
C VAL A 74 0.10 -4.26 19.32
N ASP A 75 0.17 -3.06 19.88
CA ASP A 75 -0.97 -2.35 20.47
C ASP A 75 -1.60 -1.32 19.51
N VAL A 76 -1.07 -1.14 18.30
CA VAL A 76 -1.71 -0.31 17.26
C VAL A 76 -2.63 -1.11 16.36
N GLY A 77 -3.55 -0.40 15.71
CA GLY A 77 -4.54 -0.98 14.81
C GLY A 77 -3.91 -1.86 13.72
N PHE A 78 -4.64 -2.91 13.37
CA PHE A 78 -4.23 -4.03 12.51
C PHE A 78 -3.57 -3.62 11.17
N GLY A 79 -3.91 -2.45 10.62
CA GLY A 79 -3.33 -1.96 9.36
C GLY A 79 -1.84 -1.60 9.44
N VAL A 80 -1.33 -1.14 10.59
CA VAL A 80 0.09 -0.73 10.73
C VAL A 80 1.01 -1.95 10.72
N SER A 81 0.64 -2.99 11.48
CA SER A 81 1.44 -4.21 11.61
C SER A 81 1.50 -5.02 10.32
N GLN A 82 0.48 -4.95 9.47
CA GLN A 82 0.47 -5.65 8.18
C GLN A 82 1.21 -4.91 7.07
N VAL A 83 1.07 -3.58 6.98
CA VAL A 83 1.71 -2.82 5.90
C VAL A 83 3.20 -2.60 6.15
N LEU A 84 3.64 -2.56 7.42
CA LEU A 84 5.03 -2.26 7.71
C LEU A 84 6.02 -3.26 7.08
N PRO A 85 5.81 -4.59 7.18
CA PRO A 85 6.51 -5.58 6.38
C PRO A 85 6.68 -5.22 4.90
N VAL A 86 5.60 -4.78 4.27
CA VAL A 86 5.55 -4.39 2.85
C VAL A 86 6.42 -3.16 2.60
N LEU A 87 6.26 -2.11 3.41
CA LEU A 87 7.05 -0.89 3.28
C LEU A 87 8.54 -1.15 3.45
N VAL A 88 8.91 -1.93 4.48
CA VAL A 88 10.31 -2.26 4.76
C VAL A 88 10.90 -3.11 3.63
N ALA A 89 10.18 -4.11 3.12
CA ALA A 89 10.64 -4.93 2.01
C ALA A 89 10.90 -4.09 0.74
N LEU A 90 9.97 -3.18 0.39
CA LEU A 90 10.13 -2.30 -0.76
C LEU A 90 11.31 -1.35 -0.59
N LEU A 91 11.46 -0.72 0.57
CA LEU A 91 12.55 0.23 0.86
C LEU A 91 13.92 -0.44 0.96
N ALA A 92 14.00 -1.67 1.49
CA ALA A 92 15.23 -2.42 1.61
C ALA A 92 15.71 -3.04 0.28
N ALA A 93 14.80 -3.22 -0.69
CA ALA A 93 15.13 -3.84 -1.97
C ALA A 93 16.03 -2.94 -2.83
N ASN A 94 17.10 -3.54 -3.35
CA ASN A 94 18.04 -2.92 -4.27
C ASN A 94 17.55 -3.05 -5.74
N PRO A 95 18.05 -2.18 -6.65
CA PRO A 95 17.74 -2.28 -8.06
C PRO A 95 17.99 -3.70 -8.63
N GLY A 96 17.05 -4.20 -9.42
CA GLY A 96 17.09 -5.55 -10.01
C GLY A 96 16.55 -6.67 -9.10
N GLN A 97 16.36 -6.43 -7.80
CA GLN A 97 15.72 -7.40 -6.91
C GLN A 97 14.22 -7.48 -7.16
N LEU A 98 13.66 -8.68 -6.93
CA LEU A 98 12.22 -8.95 -7.04
C LEU A 98 11.58 -8.90 -5.65
N VAL A 99 10.49 -8.15 -5.53
CA VAL A 99 9.62 -8.14 -4.36
C VAL A 99 8.24 -8.63 -4.79
N TYR A 100 7.76 -9.71 -4.17
CA TYR A 100 6.44 -10.29 -4.41
C TYR A 100 5.57 -10.10 -3.18
N ILE A 101 4.38 -9.53 -3.37
CA ILE A 101 3.47 -9.22 -2.26
C ILE A 101 2.04 -9.57 -2.66
N GLU A 102 1.39 -10.36 -1.81
CA GLU A 102 -0.01 -10.72 -1.93
C GLU A 102 -0.87 -9.78 -1.07
N GLN A 103 -1.90 -9.20 -1.68
CA GLN A 103 -2.96 -8.40 -1.08
C GLN A 103 -2.46 -7.37 -0.04
N PRO A 104 -1.49 -6.49 -0.40
CA PRO A 104 -0.90 -5.53 0.53
C PRO A 104 -1.91 -4.48 1.05
N GLU A 105 -3.06 -4.36 0.41
CA GLU A 105 -4.14 -3.44 0.76
C GLU A 105 -5.05 -3.91 1.92
N LEU A 106 -4.96 -5.19 2.32
CA LEU A 106 -5.92 -5.75 3.25
C LEU A 106 -5.89 -5.01 4.59
N HIS A 107 -7.08 -4.77 5.13
CA HIS A 107 -7.30 -4.02 6.38
C HIS A 107 -6.77 -2.57 6.37
N LEU A 108 -6.36 -2.03 5.21
CA LEU A 108 -6.02 -0.63 5.06
C LEU A 108 -7.25 0.21 4.73
N HIS A 109 -7.31 1.39 5.34
CA HIS A 109 -8.28 2.41 4.97
C HIS A 109 -8.10 2.81 3.50
N PRO A 110 -9.18 3.14 2.75
CA PRO A 110 -9.12 3.58 1.35
C PRO A 110 -7.98 4.54 1.00
N ARG A 111 -7.82 5.60 1.79
CA ARG A 111 -6.70 6.57 1.65
C ARG A 111 -5.32 5.93 1.69
N ALA A 112 -5.11 4.96 2.58
CA ALA A 112 -3.83 4.27 2.70
C ALA A 112 -3.57 3.33 1.52
N GLN A 113 -4.62 2.75 0.91
CA GLN A 113 -4.48 1.94 -0.30
C GLN A 113 -3.98 2.76 -1.50
N VAL A 114 -4.49 3.99 -1.67
CA VAL A 114 -4.02 4.91 -2.71
C VAL A 114 -2.57 5.35 -2.45
N ALA A 115 -2.24 5.74 -1.20
CA ALA A 115 -0.87 6.11 -0.84
C ALA A 115 0.11 4.93 -0.95
N LEU A 116 -0.37 3.70 -0.85
CA LEU A 116 0.45 2.50 -1.02
C LEU A 116 0.94 2.37 -2.47
N ALA A 117 0.09 2.66 -3.46
CA ALA A 117 0.47 2.64 -4.87
C ALA A 117 1.71 3.52 -5.15
N GLU A 118 1.84 4.66 -4.48
CA GLU A 118 2.97 5.56 -4.61
C GLU A 118 4.27 4.94 -4.10
N VAL A 119 4.23 4.21 -2.98
CA VAL A 119 5.41 3.50 -2.44
C VAL A 119 5.88 2.41 -3.42
N PHE A 120 4.93 1.71 -4.05
CA PHE A 120 5.22 0.73 -5.10
C PHE A 120 5.83 1.39 -6.33
N ALA A 121 5.28 2.52 -6.79
CA ALA A 121 5.81 3.29 -7.90
C ALA A 121 7.23 3.81 -7.62
N GLU A 122 7.49 4.33 -6.41
CA GLU A 122 8.83 4.71 -5.99
C GLU A 122 9.81 3.54 -6.04
N ALA A 123 9.39 2.34 -5.65
CA ALA A 123 10.22 1.14 -5.75
C ALA A 123 10.52 0.76 -7.20
N ALA A 124 9.50 0.75 -8.05
CA ALA A 124 9.65 0.51 -9.48
C ALA A 124 10.59 1.55 -10.14
N ASN A 125 10.49 2.82 -9.75
CA ASN A 125 11.35 3.90 -10.24
C ASN A 125 12.81 3.77 -9.80
N ARG A 126 13.09 3.17 -8.64
CA ARG A 126 14.44 2.78 -8.23
C ARG A 126 15.00 1.58 -9.00
N GLY A 127 14.19 0.95 -9.85
CA GLY A 127 14.57 -0.26 -10.59
C GLY A 127 14.33 -1.56 -9.82
N VAL A 128 13.55 -1.53 -8.74
CA VAL A 128 13.08 -2.75 -8.07
C VAL A 128 11.98 -3.36 -8.92
N ARG A 129 12.01 -4.68 -9.12
CA ARG A 129 10.94 -5.41 -9.79
C ARG A 129 9.89 -5.76 -8.75
N VAL A 130 8.65 -5.34 -8.97
CA VAL A 130 7.58 -5.61 -8.01
C VAL A 130 6.46 -6.37 -8.68
N VAL A 131 5.98 -7.40 -8.01
CA VAL A 131 4.81 -8.18 -8.42
C VAL A 131 3.81 -8.12 -7.28
N VAL A 132 2.62 -7.63 -7.58
CA VAL A 132 1.56 -7.40 -6.61
C VAL A 132 0.32 -8.15 -7.05
N GLU A 133 -0.24 -8.93 -6.15
CA GLU A 133 -1.60 -9.44 -6.30
C GLU A 133 -2.53 -8.54 -5.48
N THR A 134 -3.58 -8.02 -6.11
CA THR A 134 -4.50 -7.07 -5.50
C THR A 134 -5.90 -7.25 -6.03
N HIS A 135 -6.88 -7.03 -5.16
CA HIS A 135 -8.29 -6.90 -5.50
C HIS A 135 -8.80 -5.47 -5.25
N SER A 136 -7.91 -4.53 -4.96
CA SER A 136 -8.28 -3.14 -4.69
C SER A 136 -8.35 -2.31 -5.98
N GLU A 137 -9.56 -1.91 -6.33
CA GLU A 137 -9.80 -0.87 -7.35
C GLU A 137 -9.06 0.44 -7.01
N LEU A 138 -8.99 0.80 -5.72
CA LEU A 138 -8.34 2.04 -5.29
C LEU A 138 -6.81 1.98 -5.45
N PHE A 139 -6.21 0.83 -5.20
CA PHE A 139 -4.78 0.64 -5.45
C PHE A 139 -4.48 0.73 -6.95
N LEU A 140 -5.27 0.05 -7.79
CA LEU A 140 -5.13 0.12 -9.26
C LEU A 140 -5.32 1.55 -9.76
N LEU A 141 -6.38 2.25 -9.34
CA LEU A 141 -6.60 3.66 -9.66
C LEU A 141 -5.45 4.56 -9.18
N GLY A 142 -4.84 4.25 -8.04
CA GLY A 142 -3.64 4.94 -7.56
C GLY A 142 -2.47 4.78 -8.52
N VAL A 143 -2.20 3.56 -9.00
CA VAL A 143 -1.16 3.30 -10.01
C VAL A 143 -1.47 4.01 -11.32
N GLN A 144 -2.71 3.93 -11.81
CA GLN A 144 -3.14 4.61 -13.04
C GLN A 144 -2.99 6.13 -12.94
N SER A 145 -3.40 6.70 -11.80
CA SER A 145 -3.23 8.13 -11.52
C SER A 145 -1.76 8.54 -11.59
N LEU A 146 -0.85 7.74 -11.02
CA LEU A 146 0.58 8.02 -11.08
C LEU A 146 1.16 7.97 -12.49
N VAL A 147 0.61 7.14 -13.37
CA VAL A 147 0.97 7.13 -14.79
C VAL A 147 0.45 8.40 -15.47
N ALA A 148 -0.82 8.73 -15.29
CA ALA A 148 -1.44 9.94 -15.84
C ALA A 148 -0.78 11.24 -15.35
N GLU A 149 -0.23 11.24 -14.14
CA GLU A 149 0.51 12.35 -13.53
C GLU A 149 2.00 12.38 -13.91
N GLU A 150 2.45 11.51 -14.82
CA GLU A 150 3.85 11.37 -15.27
C GLU A 150 4.85 11.03 -14.14
N GLN A 151 4.36 10.50 -13.01
CA GLN A 151 5.20 10.06 -11.87
C GLN A 151 5.68 8.61 -12.02
N LEU A 152 5.00 7.82 -12.85
CA LEU A 152 5.36 6.46 -13.20
C LEU A 152 5.23 6.30 -14.71
N SER A 153 6.27 5.79 -15.37
CA SER A 153 6.21 5.54 -16.81
C SER A 153 5.33 4.33 -17.10
N SER A 154 4.46 4.42 -18.11
CA SER A 154 3.50 3.36 -18.44
C SER A 154 4.18 2.04 -18.83
N ASP A 155 5.37 2.11 -19.45
CA ASP A 155 6.21 0.94 -19.82
C ASP A 155 6.73 0.15 -18.61
N LYS A 156 6.65 0.71 -17.40
CA LYS A 156 7.02 0.03 -16.15
C LYS A 156 5.87 -0.76 -15.52
N VAL A 157 4.66 -0.65 -16.08
CA VAL A 157 3.46 -1.25 -15.51
C VAL A 157 2.86 -2.24 -16.50
N GLN A 158 2.60 -3.45 -16.02
CA GLN A 158 1.84 -4.44 -16.74
C GLN A 158 0.79 -5.01 -15.80
N LEU A 159 -0.44 -5.11 -16.29
CA LEU A 159 -1.57 -5.61 -15.52
C LEU A 159 -1.98 -6.99 -16.04
N HIS A 160 -2.23 -7.91 -15.12
CA HIS A 160 -2.60 -9.29 -15.44
C HIS A 160 -3.90 -9.66 -14.72
N TRP A 161 -4.90 -10.09 -15.48
CA TRP A 161 -6.17 -10.58 -14.96
C TRP A 161 -6.30 -12.08 -15.12
N PHE A 162 -6.79 -12.70 -14.06
CA PHE A 162 -7.00 -14.13 -13.97
C PHE A 162 -8.50 -14.38 -13.96
N THR A 163 -9.01 -15.04 -15.01
CA THR A 163 -10.43 -15.40 -15.12
C THR A 163 -10.56 -16.92 -15.21
N ARG A 164 -11.61 -17.47 -14.61
CA ARG A 164 -11.90 -18.90 -14.66
C ARG A 164 -12.79 -19.19 -15.86
N GLN A 165 -12.33 -20.07 -16.76
CA GLN A 165 -13.11 -20.55 -17.90
C GLN A 165 -14.18 -21.57 -17.45
N GLU A 166 -15.15 -21.84 -18.31
CA GLU A 166 -16.25 -22.79 -18.03
C GLU A 166 -15.75 -24.21 -17.70
N ASP A 167 -14.60 -24.61 -18.28
CA ASP A 167 -13.94 -25.89 -18.01
C ASP A 167 -13.15 -25.92 -16.69
N GLY A 168 -13.08 -24.78 -16.00
CA GLY A 168 -12.34 -24.60 -14.75
C GLY A 168 -10.88 -24.20 -14.91
N ALA A 169 -10.35 -24.07 -16.14
CA ALA A 169 -9.00 -23.59 -16.38
C ALA A 169 -8.88 -22.07 -16.15
N THR A 170 -7.70 -21.59 -15.77
CA THR A 170 -7.42 -20.16 -15.62
C THR A 170 -6.95 -19.56 -16.94
N LYS A 171 -7.67 -18.55 -17.44
CA LYS A 171 -7.22 -17.68 -18.52
C LYS A 171 -6.53 -16.46 -17.94
N ILE A 172 -5.35 -16.13 -18.47
CA ILE A 172 -4.64 -14.90 -18.12
C ILE A 172 -4.79 -13.92 -19.28
N SER A 173 -5.37 -12.75 -19.00
CA SER A 173 -5.42 -11.62 -19.91
C SER A 173 -4.45 -10.56 -19.41
N SER A 174 -3.63 -10.00 -20.29
CA SER A 174 -2.66 -8.96 -19.92
C SER A 174 -2.99 -7.67 -20.64
N ALA A 175 -2.85 -6.55 -19.94
CA ALA A 175 -3.04 -5.21 -20.49
C ALA A 175 -1.84 -4.33 -20.16
N GLU A 176 -1.46 -3.51 -21.13
CA GLU A 176 -0.50 -2.42 -20.96
C GLU A 176 -1.28 -1.13 -20.67
N LEU A 177 -0.67 -0.23 -19.90
CA LEU A 177 -1.21 1.11 -19.70
C LEU A 177 -0.77 2.02 -20.85
N ASP A 178 -1.66 2.90 -21.29
CA ASP A 178 -1.28 4.04 -22.13
C ASP A 178 -0.75 5.20 -21.28
N GLU A 179 -0.32 6.29 -21.93
CA GLU A 179 0.22 7.49 -21.28
C GLU A 179 -0.80 8.20 -20.36
N THR A 180 -2.10 7.93 -20.54
CA THR A 180 -3.17 8.47 -19.68
C THR A 180 -3.47 7.58 -18.48
N GLY A 181 -2.74 6.47 -18.32
CA GLY A 181 -3.00 5.45 -17.31
C GLY A 181 -4.24 4.60 -17.61
N ALA A 182 -4.81 4.70 -18.81
CA ALA A 182 -5.92 3.87 -19.26
C ALA A 182 -5.41 2.57 -19.90
N PHE A 183 -6.32 1.61 -20.06
CA PHE A 183 -6.08 0.35 -20.76
C PHE A 183 -7.27 0.09 -21.70
N ALA A 184 -7.05 -0.65 -22.78
CA ALA A 184 -8.07 -0.86 -23.81
C ALA A 184 -9.15 -1.88 -23.38
N ASP A 185 -8.74 -3.09 -23.01
CA ASP A 185 -9.65 -4.20 -22.72
C ASP A 185 -9.69 -4.51 -21.22
N TRP A 186 -10.64 -3.90 -20.51
CA TRP A 186 -10.94 -4.22 -19.12
C TRP A 186 -11.82 -5.47 -19.02
N PRO A 187 -11.51 -6.46 -18.17
CA PRO A 187 -12.46 -7.51 -17.86
C PRO A 187 -13.63 -6.96 -17.03
N GLU A 188 -14.86 -7.25 -17.47
CA GLU A 188 -16.13 -6.68 -16.97
C GLU A 188 -16.29 -6.66 -15.43
N ASP A 189 -15.67 -7.59 -14.70
CA ASP A 189 -16.05 -7.86 -13.31
C ASP A 189 -15.56 -6.87 -12.23
N PHE A 190 -14.56 -6.02 -12.48
CA PHE A 190 -13.96 -5.25 -11.37
C PHE A 190 -14.68 -3.93 -11.03
N SER A 191 -15.00 -3.09 -11.99
CA SER A 191 -15.53 -1.73 -11.75
C SER A 191 -17.01 -1.56 -12.10
N GLU A 192 -17.56 -2.50 -12.88
CA GLU A 192 -18.92 -2.39 -13.39
C GLU A 192 -19.98 -2.55 -12.29
N VAL A 193 -19.75 -3.45 -11.33
CA VAL A 193 -20.67 -3.69 -10.21
C VAL A 193 -20.77 -2.46 -9.31
N ALA A 194 -19.63 -1.84 -8.96
CA ALA A 194 -19.61 -0.64 -8.13
C ALA A 194 -20.29 0.55 -8.84
N LEU A 195 -19.93 0.80 -10.11
CA LEU A 195 -20.47 1.91 -10.90
C LEU A 195 -21.98 1.74 -11.16
N SER A 196 -22.42 0.54 -11.57
CA SER A 196 -23.84 0.25 -11.79
C SER A 196 -24.65 0.40 -10.51
N THR A 197 -24.10 -0.01 -9.36
CA THR A 197 -24.74 0.14 -8.06
C THR A 197 -24.88 1.61 -7.65
N GLN A 198 -23.83 2.42 -7.87
CA GLN A 198 -23.88 3.87 -7.62
C GLN A 198 -24.92 4.56 -8.52
N ASN A 199 -24.92 4.25 -9.82
CA ASN A 199 -25.87 4.81 -10.77
C ASN A 199 -27.33 4.44 -10.40
N ARG A 200 -27.55 3.18 -10.01
CA ARG A 200 -28.86 2.73 -9.49
C ARG A 200 -29.33 3.55 -8.30
N TYR A 201 -28.44 3.87 -7.36
CA TYR A 201 -28.76 4.70 -6.20
C TYR A 201 -29.12 6.13 -6.62
N LEU A 202 -28.29 6.77 -7.45
CA LEU A 202 -28.52 8.14 -7.94
C LEU A 202 -29.88 8.25 -8.64
N THR A 203 -30.16 7.33 -9.56
CA THR A 203 -31.45 7.27 -10.28
C THR A 203 -32.64 7.13 -9.32
N ALA A 204 -32.51 6.27 -8.30
CA ALA A 204 -33.56 6.08 -7.31
C ALA A 204 -33.78 7.31 -6.41
N ALA A 205 -32.70 8.02 -6.06
CA ALA A 205 -32.76 9.25 -5.28
C ALA A 205 -33.39 10.40 -6.07
N GLU A 206 -32.97 10.61 -7.32
CA GLU A 206 -33.55 11.61 -8.24
C GLU A 206 -35.05 11.38 -8.44
N THR A 207 -35.45 10.14 -8.69
CA THR A 207 -36.87 9.78 -8.88
C THR A 207 -37.73 10.09 -7.66
N LYS A 208 -37.18 10.05 -6.44
CA LYS A 208 -37.89 10.45 -5.21
C LYS A 208 -37.95 11.96 -5.06
N LEU A 209 -36.84 12.66 -5.32
CA LEU A 209 -36.77 14.12 -5.19
C LEU A 209 -37.68 14.87 -6.16
N TRP A 210 -37.97 14.31 -7.34
CA TRP A 210 -38.89 14.90 -8.33
C TRP A 210 -40.37 14.49 -8.18
N LYS A 211 -40.71 13.68 -7.16
CA LYS A 211 -42.11 13.32 -6.86
C LYS A 211 -42.76 14.18 -5.77
N ASP A 212 -41.98 15.04 -5.11
CA ASP A 212 -42.43 16.08 -4.17
C ASP A 212 -42.39 17.47 -4.86
#